data_AF-A0A4Q3VBD9-F1
#
_entry.id   AF-A0A4Q3VBD9-F1
#
_cell.length_a   1.000
_cell.length_b   1.000
_cell.length_c   1.000
_cell.angle_alpha   90.00
_cell.angle_beta   90.00
_cell.angle_gamma   90.00
#
_symmetry.space_group_name_H-M   'P 1'
#
loop_
_entity.id
_entity.type
_entity.pdbx_description
1 polymer ?
#
loop_
_entity_poly.entity_id
_entity_poly.type
_entity_poly.pdbx_seq_one_letter_code
_entity_poly.pdbx_strand_id
1 'polypeptide(L)'
;MNYPVDLPTLWFLLVGVLLVGYAILDGFDLGVGILLLRAKEDVDRRVLLNAIGPVWDGNEVWLVVGGGALFAAFPDVYATVFSGFYMPFMLLLVALIFRAVAIEFRSKENSPRWRQTWDVSFAIASVLIALLAGVALGNMVIGIPVDHHFEYQGGFFNLLNPYALIVGITTVSVFAMHGAIYLVMKTEGELQKRVKAWTKSATISFGVCYGVLTMATFVFAPHMADRIRETPALMLFPLVSLLSIANVPREIAAGREVRAFVSSSIGIASLLALFGLGTYPNLVISVPHPEHSLTIRNAAASEATLTTMTTIALVGIPFVLSYTIAIYRIFRGKVDVGHLHY
;
A
#
# COMPACT_ATOMS: atom_id res chain seq x y z
N MET A 1 -23.89 9.44 -22.25
CA MET A 1 -23.44 10.65 -21.52
C MET A 1 -22.07 11.02 -22.08
N ASN A 2 -21.84 12.26 -22.50
CA ASN A 2 -20.50 12.68 -22.94
C ASN A 2 -19.66 12.99 -21.69
N TYR A 3 -18.88 12.01 -21.24
CA TYR A 3 -17.93 12.21 -20.16
C TYR A 3 -16.72 13.01 -20.68
N PRO A 4 -16.15 13.95 -19.90
CA PRO A 4 -14.96 14.72 -20.30
C PRO A 4 -13.69 13.85 -20.39
N VAL A 5 -13.72 12.66 -19.80
CA VAL A 5 -12.69 11.62 -19.83
C VAL A 5 -13.37 10.31 -20.24
N ASP A 6 -12.75 9.51 -21.11
CA ASP A 6 -13.33 8.22 -21.50
C ASP A 6 -13.41 7.26 -20.30
N LEU A 7 -14.42 6.39 -20.30
CA LEU A 7 -14.73 5.54 -19.16
C LEU A 7 -13.56 4.62 -18.74
N PRO A 8 -12.81 3.97 -19.66
CA PRO A 8 -11.64 3.21 -19.27
C PRO A 8 -10.56 4.05 -18.58
N THR A 9 -10.26 5.24 -19.10
CA THR A 9 -9.31 6.15 -18.43
C THR A 9 -9.82 6.58 -17.05
N LEU A 10 -11.11 6.87 -16.90
CA LEU A 10 -11.71 7.17 -15.60
C LEU A 10 -11.52 6.02 -14.61
N TRP A 11 -11.79 4.78 -15.04
CA TRP A 11 -11.66 3.60 -14.18
C TRP A 11 -10.21 3.26 -13.85
N PHE A 12 -9.28 3.50 -14.77
CA PHE A 12 -7.84 3.41 -14.47
C PHE A 12 -7.47 4.35 -13.31
N LEU A 13 -7.92 5.61 -13.38
CA LEU A 13 -7.68 6.58 -12.32
C LEU A 13 -8.36 6.19 -11.00
N LEU A 14 -9.60 5.70 -11.05
CA LEU A 14 -10.33 5.25 -9.85
C LEU A 14 -9.66 4.06 -9.17
N VAL A 15 -9.22 3.06 -9.94
CA VAL A 15 -8.44 1.93 -9.39
C VAL A 15 -7.14 2.44 -8.76
N GLY A 16 -6.44 3.37 -9.42
CA GLY A 16 -5.27 4.04 -8.85
C GLY A 16 -5.57 4.75 -7.52
N VAL A 17 -6.68 5.48 -7.43
CA VAL A 17 -7.12 6.15 -6.19
C VAL A 17 -7.43 5.14 -5.08
N LEU A 18 -8.08 4.01 -5.40
CA LEU A 18 -8.36 2.95 -4.43
C LEU A 18 -7.07 2.33 -3.89
N LEU A 19 -6.10 2.05 -4.76
CA LEU A 19 -4.79 1.51 -4.35
C LEU A 19 -3.98 2.52 -3.53
N VAL A 20 -4.03 3.81 -3.87
CA VAL A 20 -3.43 4.88 -3.06
C VAL A 20 -4.10 4.97 -1.69
N GLY A 21 -5.43 4.91 -1.64
CA GLY A 21 -6.21 4.89 -0.41
C GLY A 21 -5.81 3.71 0.48
N TYR A 22 -5.76 2.51 -0.08
CA TYR A 22 -5.27 1.31 0.60
C TYR A 22 -3.84 1.50 1.15
N ALA A 23 -2.90 1.95 0.32
CA ALA A 23 -1.50 2.10 0.72
C ALA A 23 -1.29 3.19 1.79
N ILE A 24 -2.16 4.19 1.87
CA ILE A 24 -2.13 5.19 2.94
C ILE A 24 -2.78 4.62 4.21
N LEU A 25 -3.99 4.10 4.10
CA LEU A 25 -4.80 3.69 5.25
C LEU A 25 -4.27 2.40 5.87
N ASP A 26 -4.18 1.32 5.11
CA ASP A 26 -3.66 0.04 5.61
C ASP A 26 -2.13 0.06 5.72
N GLY A 27 -1.45 0.96 4.99
CA GLY A 27 0.01 1.07 5.05
C GLY A 27 0.54 1.47 6.43
N PHE A 28 -0.18 2.30 7.20
CA PHE A 28 0.22 2.56 8.58
C PHE A 28 -0.12 1.40 9.51
N ASP A 29 -1.22 0.66 9.27
CA ASP A 29 -1.58 -0.53 10.06
C ASP A 29 -0.51 -1.62 9.93
N LEU A 30 -0.12 -1.93 8.69
CA LEU A 30 1.00 -2.81 8.37
C LEU A 30 2.31 -2.27 8.96
N GLY A 31 2.53 -0.95 8.90
CA GLY A 31 3.65 -0.28 9.53
C GLY A 31 3.74 -0.50 11.04
N VAL A 32 2.61 -0.43 11.75
CA VAL A 32 2.53 -0.76 13.18
C VAL A 32 2.92 -2.21 13.42
N GLY A 33 2.43 -3.15 12.61
CA GLY A 33 2.80 -4.55 12.72
C GLY A 33 4.28 -4.83 12.48
N ILE A 34 4.88 -4.22 11.45
CA ILE A 34 6.33 -4.32 11.17
C ILE A 34 7.15 -3.83 12.38
N LEU A 35 6.67 -2.82 13.10
CA LEU A 35 7.36 -2.24 14.25
C LEU A 35 7.00 -2.88 15.60
N LEU A 36 5.98 -3.74 15.67
CA LEU A 36 5.41 -4.23 16.92
C LEU A 36 6.48 -4.84 17.83
N LEU A 37 7.38 -5.67 17.27
CA LEU A 37 8.44 -6.35 18.02
C LEU A 37 9.57 -5.41 18.51
N ARG A 38 9.58 -4.13 18.10
CA ARG A 38 10.48 -3.12 18.68
C ARG A 38 10.01 -2.65 20.07
N ALA A 39 8.72 -2.73 20.36
CA ALA A 39 8.23 -2.58 21.73
C ALA A 39 8.68 -3.79 22.55
N LYS A 40 9.31 -3.55 23.70
CA LYS A 40 9.83 -4.63 24.57
C LYS A 40 8.79 -5.11 25.56
N GLU A 41 8.06 -4.16 26.16
CA GLU A 41 7.04 -4.41 27.17
C GLU A 41 5.72 -4.84 26.53
N ASP A 42 4.99 -5.74 27.20
CA ASP A 42 3.67 -6.21 26.72
C ASP A 42 2.64 -5.07 26.69
N VAL A 43 2.67 -4.19 27.68
CA VAL A 43 1.79 -3.01 27.74
C VAL A 43 2.03 -2.09 26.54
N ASP A 44 3.29 -1.87 26.16
CA ASP A 44 3.62 -1.06 24.99
C ASP A 44 3.04 -1.69 23.72
N ARG A 45 3.26 -3.00 23.50
CA ARG A 45 2.70 -3.73 22.34
C ARG A 45 1.18 -3.63 22.28
N ARG A 46 0.53 -3.74 23.44
CA ARG A 46 -0.91 -3.59 23.60
C ARG A 46 -1.39 -2.19 23.21
N VAL A 47 -0.68 -1.15 23.61
CA VAL A 47 -0.97 0.23 23.19
C VAL A 47 -0.83 0.39 21.68
N LEU A 48 0.20 -0.20 21.06
CA LEU A 48 0.39 -0.14 19.60
C LEU A 48 -0.78 -0.80 18.84
N LEU A 49 -1.25 -1.96 19.31
CA LEU A 49 -2.40 -2.65 18.70
C LEU A 49 -3.71 -1.90 18.88
N ASN A 50 -3.97 -1.36 20.08
CA ASN A 50 -5.17 -0.54 20.31
C ASN A 50 -5.14 0.78 19.51
N ALA A 51 -3.98 1.25 19.04
CA ALA A 51 -3.89 2.42 18.17
C ALA A 51 -4.54 2.20 16.80
N ILE A 52 -4.54 0.96 16.31
CA ILE A 52 -5.08 0.57 15.00
C ILE A 52 -6.40 -0.21 15.12
N GLY A 53 -6.68 -0.80 16.29
CA GLY A 53 -7.88 -1.61 16.58
C GLY A 53 -9.20 -1.05 16.03
N PRO A 54 -9.52 0.24 16.22
CA PRO A 54 -10.78 0.80 15.74
C PRO A 54 -10.89 1.04 14.22
N VAL A 55 -9.79 0.94 13.47
CA VAL A 55 -9.73 1.38 12.05
C VAL A 55 -9.22 0.32 11.08
N TRP A 56 -8.43 -0.65 11.52
CA TRP A 56 -7.72 -1.58 10.63
C TRP A 56 -8.66 -2.40 9.72
N ASP A 57 -9.79 -2.88 10.26
CA ASP A 57 -10.76 -3.68 9.50
C ASP A 57 -11.38 -2.83 8.36
N GLY A 58 -11.74 -1.58 8.67
CA GLY A 58 -12.24 -0.62 7.68
C GLY A 58 -11.20 -0.25 6.62
N ASN A 59 -9.92 -0.23 6.97
CA ASN A 59 -8.82 0.06 6.04
C ASN A 59 -8.60 -1.11 5.06
N GLU A 60 -8.77 -2.35 5.50
CA GLU A 60 -8.65 -3.54 4.65
C GLU A 60 -9.71 -3.59 3.55
N VAL A 61 -10.91 -3.02 3.78
CA VAL A 61 -11.97 -2.92 2.77
C VAL A 61 -11.49 -2.20 1.51
N TRP A 62 -10.54 -1.27 1.60
CA TRP A 62 -9.98 -0.58 0.42
C TRP A 62 -9.26 -1.54 -0.54
N LEU A 63 -8.59 -2.58 -0.01
CA LEU A 63 -7.99 -3.62 -0.84
C LEU A 63 -9.05 -4.43 -1.56
N VAL A 64 -10.11 -4.82 -0.84
CA VAL A 64 -11.22 -5.62 -1.38
C VAL A 64 -11.94 -4.85 -2.48
N VAL A 65 -12.26 -3.58 -2.25
CA VAL A 65 -12.90 -2.71 -3.24
C VAL A 65 -11.95 -2.46 -4.41
N GLY A 66 -10.65 -2.28 -4.18
CA GLY A 66 -9.64 -2.17 -5.25
C GLY A 66 -9.59 -3.40 -6.15
N GLY A 67 -9.55 -4.59 -5.57
CA GLY A 67 -9.58 -5.86 -6.30
C GLY A 67 -10.90 -6.07 -7.05
N GLY A 68 -12.04 -5.77 -6.41
CA GLY A 68 -13.36 -5.85 -7.03
C GLY A 68 -13.55 -4.83 -8.17
N ALA A 69 -13.01 -3.62 -8.02
CA ALA A 69 -13.00 -2.61 -9.07
C ALA A 69 -12.14 -3.04 -10.26
N LEU A 70 -10.98 -3.66 -10.02
CA LEU A 70 -10.16 -4.23 -11.07
C LEU A 70 -10.89 -5.37 -11.80
N PHE A 71 -11.53 -6.28 -11.07
CA PHE A 71 -12.35 -7.35 -11.65
C PHE A 71 -13.50 -6.80 -12.52
N ALA A 72 -14.19 -5.77 -12.03
CA ALA A 72 -15.33 -5.20 -12.73
C ALA A 72 -14.90 -4.41 -13.97
N ALA A 73 -13.90 -3.54 -13.84
CA ALA A 73 -13.50 -2.59 -14.87
C ALA A 73 -12.51 -3.17 -15.88
N PHE A 74 -11.59 -4.03 -15.43
CA PHE A 74 -10.53 -4.63 -16.23
C PHE A 74 -10.43 -6.15 -15.98
N PRO A 75 -11.45 -6.93 -16.37
CA PRO A 75 -11.55 -8.35 -16.03
C PRO A 75 -10.36 -9.18 -16.51
N ASP A 76 -9.84 -8.90 -17.71
CA ASP A 76 -8.67 -9.62 -18.23
C ASP A 76 -7.41 -9.32 -17.41
N VAL A 77 -7.21 -8.07 -16.97
CA VAL A 77 -6.10 -7.72 -16.06
C VAL A 77 -6.25 -8.44 -14.74
N TYR A 78 -7.46 -8.47 -14.18
CA TYR A 78 -7.73 -9.22 -12.95
C TYR A 78 -7.38 -10.70 -13.14
N ALA A 79 -7.86 -11.33 -14.23
CA ALA A 79 -7.61 -12.74 -14.51
C ALA A 79 -6.12 -13.04 -14.68
N THR A 80 -5.41 -12.29 -15.54
CA THR A 80 -3.98 -12.46 -15.80
C THR A 80 -3.15 -12.28 -14.54
N VAL A 81 -3.40 -11.23 -13.76
CA VAL A 81 -2.59 -10.93 -12.57
C VAL A 81 -2.86 -11.93 -11.46
N PHE A 82 -4.13 -12.24 -11.15
CA PHE A 82 -4.45 -13.19 -10.07
C PHE A 82 -4.08 -14.64 -10.40
N SER A 83 -4.22 -15.06 -11.66
CA SER A 83 -3.77 -16.40 -12.08
C SER A 83 -2.25 -16.49 -12.22
N GLY A 84 -1.61 -15.48 -12.81
CA GLY A 84 -0.16 -15.46 -12.98
C GLY A 84 0.58 -15.36 -11.66
N PHE A 85 0.05 -14.57 -10.71
CA PHE A 85 0.62 -14.41 -9.38
C PHE A 85 -0.09 -15.30 -8.36
N TYR A 86 -0.57 -16.47 -8.78
CA TYR A 86 -1.31 -17.39 -7.92
C TYR A 86 -0.60 -17.68 -6.59
N MET A 87 0.66 -18.13 -6.63
CA MET A 87 1.42 -18.45 -5.41
C MET A 87 1.63 -17.20 -4.52
N PRO A 88 2.08 -16.03 -5.03
CA PRO A 88 2.14 -14.80 -4.24
C PRO A 88 0.80 -14.40 -3.63
N PHE A 89 -0.30 -14.49 -4.36
CA PHE A 89 -1.63 -14.14 -3.85
C PHE A 89 -2.13 -15.12 -2.78
N MET A 90 -1.83 -16.41 -2.91
CA MET A 90 -2.12 -17.37 -1.85
C MET A 90 -1.32 -17.07 -0.57
N LEU A 91 -0.05 -16.70 -0.70
CA LEU A 91 0.76 -16.25 0.43
C LEU A 91 0.23 -14.96 1.04
N LEU A 92 -0.18 -14.00 0.20
CA LEU A 92 -0.80 -12.74 0.63
C LEU A 92 -2.10 -13.01 1.42
N LEU A 93 -2.97 -13.88 0.91
CA LEU A 93 -4.22 -14.26 1.57
C LEU A 93 -3.97 -14.90 2.94
N VAL A 94 -3.02 -15.84 3.02
CA VAL A 94 -2.62 -16.44 4.30
C VAL A 94 -2.10 -15.37 5.26
N ALA A 95 -1.26 -14.45 4.79
CA ALA A 95 -0.75 -13.36 5.61
C ALA A 95 -1.87 -12.44 6.12
N LEU A 96 -2.84 -12.08 5.28
CA LEU A 96 -4.01 -11.28 5.67
C LEU A 96 -4.85 -11.99 6.74
N ILE A 97 -5.09 -13.30 6.59
CA ILE A 97 -5.79 -14.10 7.61
C ILE A 97 -5.02 -14.06 8.93
N PHE A 98 -3.72 -14.36 8.92
CA PHE A 98 -2.91 -14.35 10.15
C PHE A 98 -2.83 -12.96 10.78
N ARG A 99 -2.86 -11.89 9.99
CA ARG A 99 -2.92 -10.51 10.48
C ARG A 99 -4.18 -10.28 11.31
N ALA A 100 -5.36 -10.53 10.72
CA ALA A 100 -6.64 -10.33 11.37
C ALA A 100 -6.79 -11.19 12.63
N VAL A 101 -6.46 -12.47 12.53
CA VAL A 101 -6.52 -13.40 13.67
C VAL A 101 -5.56 -12.97 14.77
N ALA A 102 -4.34 -12.53 14.45
CA ALA A 102 -3.39 -12.09 15.46
C ALA A 102 -3.90 -10.88 16.25
N ILE A 103 -4.52 -9.88 15.61
CA ILE A 103 -5.09 -8.72 16.30
C ILE A 103 -6.23 -9.16 17.25
N GLU A 104 -7.16 -9.98 16.76
CA GLU A 104 -8.36 -10.37 17.53
C GLU A 104 -8.06 -11.39 18.64
N PHE A 105 -7.15 -12.32 18.42
CA PHE A 105 -6.92 -13.45 19.33
C PHE A 105 -5.85 -13.17 20.39
N ARG A 106 -4.95 -12.21 20.16
CA ARG A 106 -3.81 -11.94 21.06
C ARG A 106 -4.21 -11.81 22.52
N SER A 107 -5.29 -11.08 22.82
CA SER A 107 -5.71 -10.78 24.19
C SER A 107 -6.82 -11.68 24.72
N LYS A 108 -7.13 -12.78 24.03
CA LYS A 108 -8.12 -13.77 24.50
C LYS A 108 -7.56 -14.73 25.56
N GLU A 109 -6.25 -14.84 25.69
CA GLU A 109 -5.57 -15.71 26.65
C GLU A 109 -4.43 -14.97 27.36
N ASN A 110 -4.23 -15.24 28.65
CA ASN A 110 -3.28 -14.52 29.51
C ASN A 110 -1.88 -15.16 29.53
N SER A 111 -1.65 -16.19 28.70
CA SER A 111 -0.35 -16.84 28.56
C SER A 111 0.67 -15.97 27.81
N PRO A 112 1.89 -15.76 28.35
CA PRO A 112 2.95 -15.03 27.66
C PRO A 112 3.34 -15.64 26.30
N ARG A 113 3.34 -16.98 26.21
CA ARG A 113 3.63 -17.69 24.96
C ARG A 113 2.57 -17.42 23.91
N TRP A 114 1.30 -17.40 24.31
CA TRP A 114 0.18 -17.08 23.42
C TRP A 114 0.31 -15.68 22.82
N ARG A 115 0.54 -14.67 23.67
CA ARG A 115 0.73 -13.29 23.22
C ARG A 115 1.93 -13.15 22.29
N GLN A 116 3.06 -13.79 22.62
CA GLN A 116 4.25 -13.77 21.77
C GLN A 116 4.02 -14.41 20.39
N THR A 117 3.29 -15.54 20.33
CA THR A 117 2.95 -16.18 19.06
C THR A 117 2.17 -15.24 18.16
N TRP A 118 1.17 -14.55 18.69
CA TRP A 118 0.38 -13.60 17.91
C TRP A 118 1.14 -12.32 17.58
N ASP A 119 1.99 -11.82 18.49
CA ASP A 119 2.88 -10.68 18.22
C ASP A 119 3.82 -10.95 17.04
N VAL A 120 4.44 -12.13 17.01
CA VAL A 120 5.34 -12.56 15.93
C VAL A 120 4.54 -12.80 14.64
N SER A 121 3.37 -13.44 14.74
CA SER A 121 2.51 -13.69 13.58
C SER A 121 2.07 -12.40 12.91
N PHE A 122 1.64 -11.40 13.70
CA PHE A 122 1.24 -10.09 13.19
C PHE A 122 2.40 -9.36 12.51
N ALA A 123 3.59 -9.40 13.12
CA ALA A 123 4.77 -8.75 12.55
C ALA A 123 5.20 -9.40 11.23
N ILE A 124 5.27 -10.74 11.17
CA ILE A 124 5.63 -11.47 9.95
C ILE A 124 4.58 -11.26 8.86
N ALA A 125 3.29 -11.37 9.20
CA ALA A 125 2.20 -11.13 8.26
C ALA A 125 2.29 -9.72 7.66
N SER A 126 2.52 -8.70 8.50
CA SER A 126 2.60 -7.31 8.05
C SER A 126 3.79 -7.05 7.12
N VAL A 127 4.96 -7.64 7.43
CA VAL A 127 6.13 -7.59 6.53
C VAL A 127 5.81 -8.30 5.22
N LEU A 128 5.22 -9.49 5.28
CA LEU A 128 4.95 -10.31 4.10
C LEU A 128 3.93 -9.65 3.16
N ILE A 129 2.85 -9.08 3.70
CA ILE A 129 1.85 -8.33 2.93
C ILE A 129 2.50 -7.16 2.19
N ALA A 130 3.25 -6.32 2.92
CA ALA A 130 3.92 -5.16 2.34
C ALA A 130 4.96 -5.56 1.27
N LEU A 131 5.75 -6.61 1.54
CA LEU A 131 6.76 -7.13 0.62
C LEU A 131 6.11 -7.66 -0.67
N LEU A 132 5.09 -8.51 -0.56
CA LEU A 132 4.40 -9.12 -1.70
C LEU A 132 3.69 -8.07 -2.56
N ALA A 133 3.07 -7.06 -1.93
CA ALA A 133 2.45 -5.95 -2.65
C ALA A 133 3.48 -5.18 -3.50
N GLY A 134 4.64 -4.86 -2.93
CA GLY A 134 5.71 -4.19 -3.68
C GLY A 134 6.36 -5.08 -4.75
N VAL A 135 6.53 -6.38 -4.48
CA VAL A 135 6.99 -7.34 -5.49
C VAL A 135 6.02 -7.41 -6.67
N ALA A 136 4.71 -7.44 -6.41
CA ALA A 136 3.70 -7.41 -7.47
C ALA A 136 3.82 -6.13 -8.31
N LEU A 137 3.87 -4.95 -7.68
CA LEU A 137 4.04 -3.67 -8.38
C LEU A 137 5.35 -3.61 -9.18
N GLY A 138 6.46 -4.11 -8.64
CA GLY A 138 7.74 -4.13 -9.34
C GLY A 138 7.72 -5.02 -10.58
N ASN A 139 7.00 -6.15 -10.55
CA ASN A 139 6.77 -6.97 -11.75
C ASN A 139 5.86 -6.26 -12.77
N MET A 140 4.88 -5.49 -12.33
CA MET A 140 4.04 -4.69 -13.24
C MET A 140 4.83 -3.58 -13.93
N VAL A 141 5.84 -3.00 -13.27
CA VAL A 141 6.75 -2.03 -13.89
C VAL A 141 7.69 -2.68 -14.89
N ILE A 142 8.40 -3.74 -14.50
CA ILE A 142 9.40 -4.36 -15.40
C ILE A 142 8.75 -5.16 -16.55
N GLY A 143 7.49 -5.54 -16.36
CA GLY A 143 6.72 -6.39 -17.26
C GLY A 143 6.84 -7.87 -16.93
N ILE A 144 5.86 -8.64 -17.40
CA ILE A 144 5.76 -10.09 -17.18
C ILE A 144 5.54 -10.83 -18.50
N PRO A 145 6.00 -12.09 -18.64
CA PRO A 145 5.73 -12.89 -19.83
C PRO A 145 4.26 -13.29 -19.90
N VAL A 146 3.56 -12.76 -20.89
CA VAL A 146 2.15 -13.02 -21.16
C VAL A 146 1.97 -13.41 -22.62
N ASP A 147 1.18 -14.45 -22.88
CA ASP A 147 0.89 -14.92 -24.22
C ASP A 147 -0.31 -14.20 -24.87
N HIS A 148 -0.68 -14.64 -26.07
CA HIS A 148 -1.79 -14.08 -26.85
C HIS A 148 -3.19 -14.34 -26.25
N HIS A 149 -3.30 -15.22 -25.24
CA HIS A 149 -4.52 -15.45 -24.47
C HIS A 149 -4.54 -14.67 -23.16
N PHE A 150 -3.57 -13.78 -22.95
CA PHE A 150 -3.35 -13.06 -21.70
C PHE A 150 -3.02 -13.98 -20.51
N GLU A 151 -2.43 -15.15 -20.77
CA GLU A 151 -2.00 -16.07 -19.73
C GLU A 151 -0.52 -15.85 -19.39
N TYR A 152 -0.21 -15.81 -18.08
CA TYR A 152 1.16 -15.68 -17.60
C TYR A 152 1.96 -16.96 -17.86
N GLN A 153 3.13 -16.80 -18.48
CA GLN A 153 3.98 -17.91 -18.93
C GLN A 153 5.21 -18.14 -18.02
N GLY A 154 5.36 -17.37 -16.94
CA GLY A 154 6.49 -17.50 -16.02
C GLY A 154 6.23 -18.43 -14.85
N GLY A 155 7.27 -18.73 -14.07
CA GLY A 155 7.17 -19.41 -12.78
C GLY A 155 7.11 -18.44 -11.60
N PHE A 156 6.91 -18.99 -10.39
CA PHE A 156 6.91 -18.22 -9.14
C PHE A 156 8.23 -17.45 -8.91
N PHE A 157 9.36 -18.12 -9.09
CA PHE A 157 10.67 -17.53 -8.82
C PHE A 157 11.06 -16.42 -9.81
N ASN A 158 10.45 -16.38 -11.00
CA ASN A 158 10.64 -15.27 -11.94
C ASN A 158 10.10 -13.94 -11.38
N LEU A 159 9.06 -14.00 -10.53
CA LEU A 159 8.50 -12.82 -9.87
C LEU A 159 9.43 -12.27 -8.78
N LEU A 160 10.37 -13.07 -8.27
CA LEU A 160 11.35 -12.66 -7.25
C LEU A 160 12.64 -12.13 -7.89
N ASN A 161 12.51 -11.34 -8.96
CA ASN A 161 13.64 -10.70 -9.60
C ASN A 161 14.20 -9.54 -8.74
N PRO A 162 15.47 -9.12 -8.96
CA PRO A 162 16.10 -8.09 -8.14
C PRO A 162 15.32 -6.78 -8.07
N TYR A 163 14.74 -6.34 -9.19
CA TYR A 163 13.98 -5.09 -9.22
C TYR A 163 12.71 -5.18 -8.38
N ALA A 164 11.92 -6.25 -8.56
CA ALA A 164 10.71 -6.49 -7.78
C ALA A 164 11.00 -6.59 -6.28
N LEU A 165 12.10 -7.25 -5.89
CA LEU A 165 12.52 -7.32 -4.49
C LEU A 165 12.90 -5.96 -3.92
N ILE A 166 13.58 -5.10 -4.70
CA ILE A 166 13.90 -3.72 -4.28
C ILE A 166 12.62 -2.91 -4.06
N VAL A 167 11.61 -3.03 -4.94
CA VAL A 167 10.31 -2.37 -4.77
C VAL A 167 9.59 -2.92 -3.53
N GLY A 168 9.61 -4.24 -3.31
CA GLY A 168 9.08 -4.89 -2.11
C GLY A 168 9.71 -4.39 -0.81
N ILE A 169 11.04 -4.38 -0.72
CA ILE A 169 11.77 -3.89 0.45
C ILE A 169 11.50 -2.40 0.67
N THR A 170 11.42 -1.61 -0.41
CA THR A 170 11.07 -0.20 -0.33
C THR A 170 9.65 -0.02 0.23
N THR A 171 8.70 -0.86 -0.18
CA THR A 171 7.32 -0.87 0.32
C THR A 171 7.25 -1.18 1.82
N VAL A 172 8.00 -2.19 2.28
CA VAL A 172 8.14 -2.49 3.72
C VAL A 172 8.69 -1.27 4.48
N SER A 173 9.73 -0.62 3.95
CA SER A 173 10.36 0.52 4.62
C SER A 173 9.47 1.76 4.69
N VAL A 174 8.69 2.08 3.63
CA VAL A 174 7.77 3.23 3.64
C VAL A 174 6.61 2.99 4.59
N PHE A 175 6.06 1.77 4.64
CA PHE A 175 4.99 1.43 5.59
C PHE A 175 5.50 1.44 7.02
N ALA A 176 6.70 0.92 7.30
CA ALA A 176 7.32 1.06 8.62
C ALA A 176 7.48 2.54 9.03
N MET A 177 7.91 3.41 8.12
CA MET A 177 7.97 4.86 8.39
C MET A 177 6.58 5.44 8.65
N HIS A 178 5.59 5.12 7.81
CA HIS A 178 4.23 5.63 7.92
C HIS A 178 3.54 5.19 9.23
N GLY A 179 3.70 3.92 9.60
CA GLY A 179 3.25 3.36 10.87
C GLY A 179 3.93 4.01 12.08
N ALA A 180 5.25 4.28 12.02
CA ALA A 180 5.93 5.00 13.10
C ALA A 180 5.33 6.40 13.32
N ILE A 181 5.07 7.14 12.23
CA ILE A 181 4.46 8.48 12.30
C ILE A 181 3.06 8.41 12.89
N TYR A 182 2.24 7.43 12.46
CA TYR A 182 0.92 7.20 13.02
C TYR A 182 0.98 6.88 14.52
N LEU A 183 1.92 6.03 14.95
CA LEU A 183 2.11 5.73 16.37
C LEU A 183 2.52 6.96 17.19
N VAL A 184 3.30 7.90 16.63
CA VAL A 184 3.60 9.16 17.33
C VAL A 184 2.31 9.92 17.62
N MET A 185 1.38 9.98 16.67
CA MET A 185 0.07 10.62 16.84
C MET A 185 -0.82 9.94 17.87
N LYS A 186 -0.61 8.64 18.13
CA LYS A 186 -1.47 7.81 18.99
C LYS A 186 -0.92 7.51 20.37
N THR A 187 0.36 7.78 20.62
CA THR A 187 1.04 7.43 21.87
C THR A 187 1.42 8.67 22.69
N GLU A 188 1.65 8.48 24.01
CA GLU A 188 2.09 9.53 24.95
C GLU A 188 3.29 9.11 25.80
N GLY A 189 3.83 10.06 26.55
CA GLY A 189 4.85 9.83 27.57
C GLY A 189 6.13 9.19 27.04
N GLU A 190 6.66 8.22 27.78
CA GLU A 190 7.92 7.54 27.46
C GLU A 190 7.83 6.68 26.20
N LEU A 191 6.66 6.07 25.93
CA LEU A 191 6.45 5.32 24.70
C LEU A 191 6.52 6.24 23.47
N GLN A 192 5.87 7.41 23.52
CA GLN A 192 5.93 8.37 22.41
C GLN A 192 7.37 8.83 22.12
N LYS A 193 8.20 9.06 23.16
CA LYS A 193 9.62 9.41 22.98
C LYS A 193 10.38 8.30 22.23
N ARG A 194 10.14 7.03 22.56
CA ARG A 194 10.74 5.88 21.86
C ARG A 194 10.26 5.79 20.41
N VAL A 195 8.97 5.96 20.16
CA VAL A 195 8.39 5.93 18.80
C VAL A 195 8.91 7.08 17.93
N LYS A 196 9.13 8.28 18.50
CA LYS A 196 9.80 9.38 17.77
C LYS A 196 11.21 9.00 17.32
N ALA A 197 11.96 8.25 18.14
CA ALA A 197 13.26 7.72 17.74
C ALA A 197 13.15 6.63 16.64
N TRP A 198 12.12 5.78 16.69
CA TRP A 198 11.84 4.81 15.62
C TRP A 198 11.48 5.48 14.30
N THR A 199 10.74 6.59 14.36
CA THR A 199 10.39 7.38 13.17
C THR A 199 11.65 7.89 12.47
N LYS A 200 12.65 8.35 13.23
CA LYS A 200 13.95 8.78 12.67
C LYS A 200 14.65 7.63 11.93
N SER A 201 14.78 6.46 12.56
CA SER A 201 15.47 5.32 11.93
C SER A 201 14.69 4.76 10.73
N ALA A 202 13.36 4.72 10.80
CA ALA A 202 12.50 4.31 9.69
C ALA A 202 12.57 5.29 8.51
N THR A 203 12.63 6.60 8.77
CA THR A 203 12.79 7.63 7.72
C THR A 203 14.13 7.49 7.01
N ILE A 204 15.23 7.24 7.75
CA ILE A 204 16.55 7.00 7.15
C ILE A 204 16.53 5.71 6.32
N SER A 205 15.96 4.62 6.87
CA SER A 205 15.83 3.35 6.15
C SER A 205 15.08 3.53 4.83
N PHE A 206 13.95 4.23 4.86
CA PHE A 206 13.17 4.49 3.64
C PHE A 206 13.93 5.40 2.68
N GLY A 207 14.62 6.45 3.15
CA GLY A 207 15.43 7.31 2.29
C GLY A 207 16.53 6.55 1.55
N VAL A 208 17.19 5.58 2.20
CA VAL A 208 18.16 4.69 1.56
C VAL A 208 17.48 3.80 0.51
N CYS A 209 16.38 3.12 0.87
CA CYS A 209 15.63 2.28 -0.06
C CYS A 209 15.11 3.07 -1.27
N TYR A 210 14.63 4.30 -1.05
CA TYR A 210 14.17 5.22 -2.10
C TYR A 210 15.30 5.56 -3.08
N GLY A 211 16.49 5.89 -2.58
CA GLY A 211 17.67 6.14 -3.41
C GLY A 211 18.07 4.92 -4.23
N VAL A 212 18.10 3.74 -3.60
CA VAL A 212 18.38 2.46 -4.28
C VAL A 212 17.33 2.15 -5.34
N LEU A 213 16.04 2.31 -5.02
CA LEU A 213 14.94 2.09 -5.97
C LEU A 213 15.02 3.06 -7.16
N THR A 214 15.35 4.32 -6.91
CA THR A 214 15.52 5.32 -7.98
C THR A 214 16.63 4.87 -8.94
N MET A 215 17.79 4.51 -8.41
CA MET A 215 18.90 3.99 -9.24
C MET A 215 18.54 2.70 -9.95
N ALA A 216 17.88 1.77 -9.27
CA ALA A 216 17.42 0.51 -9.85
C ALA A 216 16.42 0.75 -10.99
N THR A 217 15.55 1.74 -10.88
CA THR A 217 14.56 2.07 -11.93
C THR A 217 15.26 2.55 -13.20
N PHE A 218 16.30 3.37 -13.09
CA PHE A 218 17.10 3.77 -14.26
C PHE A 218 17.83 2.60 -14.93
N VAL A 219 18.22 1.56 -14.17
CA VAL A 219 18.96 0.41 -14.69
C VAL A 219 18.03 -0.66 -15.27
N PHE A 220 16.99 -1.04 -14.53
CA PHE A 220 16.13 -2.19 -14.86
C PHE A 220 14.85 -1.81 -15.61
N ALA A 221 14.39 -0.57 -15.50
CA ALA A 221 13.15 -0.10 -16.13
C ALA A 221 13.40 1.20 -16.94
N PRO A 222 14.28 1.18 -17.96
CA PRO A 222 14.65 2.38 -18.72
C PRO A 222 13.44 3.05 -19.39
N HIS A 223 12.40 2.28 -19.76
CA HIS A 223 11.16 2.82 -20.30
C HIS A 223 10.47 3.81 -19.35
N MET A 224 10.58 3.64 -18.03
CA MET A 224 10.04 4.62 -17.06
C MET A 224 10.81 5.96 -17.14
N ALA A 225 12.12 5.90 -17.35
CA ALA A 225 12.93 7.10 -17.55
C ALA A 225 12.61 7.77 -18.89
N ASP A 226 12.38 6.99 -19.94
CA ASP A 226 11.96 7.51 -21.24
C ASP A 226 10.59 8.18 -21.16
N ARG A 227 9.65 7.61 -20.40
CA ARG A 227 8.35 8.26 -20.10
C ARG A 227 8.50 9.60 -19.39
N ILE A 228 9.41 9.71 -18.44
CA ILE A 228 9.70 11.01 -17.77
C ILE A 228 10.31 12.00 -18.76
N ARG A 229 11.14 11.55 -19.72
CA ARG A 229 11.69 12.43 -20.76
C ARG A 229 10.61 12.92 -21.72
N GLU A 230 9.68 12.05 -22.13
CA GLU A 230 8.54 12.38 -22.97
C GLU A 230 7.56 13.33 -22.27
N THR A 231 7.34 13.11 -20.97
CA THR A 231 6.44 13.92 -20.14
C THR A 231 7.18 14.44 -18.91
N PRO A 232 7.94 15.55 -19.03
CA PRO A 232 8.78 16.08 -17.94
C PRO A 232 8.03 16.39 -16.64
N ALA A 233 6.72 16.66 -16.71
CA ALA A 233 5.87 16.86 -15.55
C ALA A 233 5.83 15.65 -14.60
N LEU A 234 6.08 14.42 -15.10
CA LEU A 234 6.15 13.23 -14.26
C LEU A 234 7.29 13.29 -13.23
N MET A 235 8.34 14.09 -13.49
CA MET A 235 9.42 14.33 -12.54
C MET A 235 8.95 15.00 -11.25
N LEU A 236 7.79 15.65 -11.25
CA LEU A 236 7.21 16.24 -10.05
C LEU A 236 6.88 15.18 -9.00
N PHE A 237 6.42 13.99 -9.38
CA PHE A 237 6.04 12.94 -8.43
C PHE A 237 7.20 12.42 -7.57
N PRO A 238 8.34 11.98 -8.13
CA PRO A 238 9.48 11.57 -7.32
C PRO A 238 10.08 12.74 -6.53
N LEU A 239 10.04 13.97 -7.04
CA LEU A 239 10.49 15.15 -6.29
C LEU A 239 9.57 15.45 -5.10
N VAL A 240 8.26 15.43 -5.30
CA VAL A 240 7.27 15.62 -4.23
C VAL A 240 7.40 14.51 -3.19
N SER A 241 7.61 13.26 -3.60
CA SER A 241 7.87 12.16 -2.67
C SER A 241 9.13 12.43 -1.84
N LEU A 242 10.24 12.76 -2.48
CA LEU A 242 11.50 13.06 -1.80
C LEU A 242 11.37 14.21 -0.79
N LEU A 243 10.76 15.32 -1.19
CA LEU A 243 10.54 16.49 -0.33
C LEU A 243 9.59 16.17 0.82
N SER A 244 8.56 15.37 0.56
CA SER A 244 7.60 14.93 1.58
C SER A 244 8.27 14.07 2.65
N ILE A 245 9.20 13.19 2.26
CA ILE A 245 10.00 12.37 3.18
C ILE A 245 10.97 13.26 3.97
N ALA A 246 11.67 14.17 3.30
CA ALA A 246 12.62 15.08 3.92
C ALA A 246 11.98 16.01 4.97
N ASN A 247 10.68 16.30 4.82
CA ASN A 247 9.92 17.13 5.75
C ASN A 247 9.49 16.37 7.02
N VAL A 248 9.42 15.03 7.02
CA VAL A 248 8.95 14.23 8.17
C VAL A 248 9.74 14.52 9.46
N PRO A 249 11.10 14.46 9.49
CA PRO A 249 11.86 14.70 10.72
C PRO A 249 11.63 16.09 11.30
N ARG A 250 11.48 17.11 10.43
CA ARG A 250 11.21 18.50 10.82
C ARG A 250 9.86 18.63 11.51
N GLU A 251 8.80 18.04 10.94
CA GLU A 251 7.45 18.12 11.50
C GLU A 251 7.35 17.35 12.82
N ILE A 252 7.99 16.18 12.93
CA ILE A 252 8.06 15.41 14.18
C ILE A 252 8.82 16.18 15.27
N ALA A 253 9.96 16.78 14.94
CA ALA A 253 10.75 17.58 15.89
C ALA A 253 9.97 18.81 16.39
N ALA A 254 9.13 19.39 15.54
CA ALA A 254 8.30 20.53 15.88
C ALA A 254 6.96 20.16 16.56
N GLY A 255 6.72 18.88 16.85
CA GLY A 255 5.48 18.41 17.49
C GLY A 255 4.23 18.49 16.60
N ARG A 256 4.39 18.65 15.28
CA ARG A 256 3.29 18.78 14.31
C ARG A 256 2.96 17.43 13.68
N GLU A 257 2.52 16.49 14.51
CA GLU A 257 2.41 15.06 14.19
C GLU A 257 1.45 14.79 13.00
N VAL A 258 0.31 15.48 12.94
CA VAL A 258 -0.63 15.40 11.82
C VAL A 258 0.00 15.84 10.50
N ARG A 259 0.83 16.88 10.51
CA ARG A 259 1.52 17.35 9.30
C ARG A 259 2.57 16.35 8.83
N ALA A 260 3.27 15.69 9.76
CA ALA A 260 4.18 14.60 9.42
C ALA A 260 3.42 13.45 8.74
N PHE A 261 2.24 13.08 9.25
CA PHE A 261 1.39 12.05 8.65
C PHE A 261 0.95 12.42 7.24
N VAL A 262 0.39 13.62 7.06
CA VAL A 262 0.01 14.14 5.74
C VAL A 262 1.20 14.15 4.77
N SER A 263 2.38 14.56 5.25
CA SER A 263 3.63 14.51 4.46
C SER A 263 3.91 13.09 3.96
N SER A 264 3.92 12.09 4.84
CA SER A 264 4.13 10.70 4.43
C SER A 264 3.05 10.19 3.47
N SER A 265 1.77 10.55 3.66
CA SER A 265 0.67 10.17 2.76
C SER A 265 0.84 10.78 1.37
N ILE A 266 1.25 12.05 1.27
CA ILE A 266 1.56 12.70 -0.01
C ILE A 266 2.72 11.98 -0.71
N GLY A 267 3.75 11.55 0.05
CA GLY A 267 4.87 10.80 -0.51
C GLY A 267 4.45 9.45 -1.09
N ILE A 268 3.65 8.68 -0.35
CA ILE A 268 3.09 7.39 -0.81
C ILE A 268 2.22 7.59 -2.06
N ALA A 269 1.29 8.55 -2.01
CA ALA A 269 0.43 8.88 -3.14
C ALA A 269 1.24 9.27 -4.38
N SER A 270 2.31 10.04 -4.20
CA SER A 270 3.17 10.50 -5.30
C SER A 270 3.93 9.34 -5.95
N LEU A 271 4.45 8.40 -5.16
CA LEU A 271 5.13 7.21 -5.68
C LEU A 271 4.18 6.29 -6.47
N LEU A 272 2.98 6.05 -5.95
CA LEU A 272 1.98 5.24 -6.64
C LEU A 272 1.41 5.95 -7.88
N ALA A 273 1.28 7.28 -7.83
CA ALA A 273 0.90 8.07 -9.01
C ALA A 273 1.98 8.01 -10.09
N LEU A 274 3.27 8.06 -9.72
CA LEU A 274 4.38 7.85 -10.67
C LEU A 274 4.31 6.46 -11.31
N PHE A 275 4.04 5.42 -10.51
CA PHE A 275 3.82 4.08 -11.02
C PHE A 275 2.70 4.06 -12.07
N GLY A 276 1.48 4.47 -11.69
CA GLY A 276 0.33 4.40 -12.59
C GLY A 276 0.48 5.27 -13.84
N LEU A 277 0.91 6.52 -13.69
CA LEU A 277 1.09 7.43 -14.83
C LEU A 277 2.30 7.04 -15.69
N GLY A 278 3.31 6.40 -15.11
CA GLY A 278 4.47 5.90 -15.85
C GLY A 278 4.16 4.65 -16.68
N THR A 279 3.28 3.77 -16.20
CA THR A 279 2.87 2.58 -16.96
C THR A 279 1.71 2.86 -17.92
N TYR A 280 0.96 3.95 -17.73
CA TYR A 280 -0.13 4.35 -18.61
C TYR A 280 0.27 4.37 -20.11
N PRO A 281 -0.55 3.82 -21.03
CA PRO A 281 -1.90 3.27 -20.85
C PRO A 281 -1.93 1.77 -20.48
N ASN A 282 -0.79 1.17 -20.11
CA ASN A 282 -0.71 -0.24 -19.74
C ASN A 282 -1.03 -0.45 -18.26
N LEU A 283 -1.85 -1.46 -17.99
CA LEU A 283 -2.07 -2.04 -16.67
C LEU A 283 -1.09 -3.20 -16.41
N VAL A 284 -0.79 -3.98 -17.46
CA VAL A 284 0.20 -5.05 -17.45
C VAL A 284 1.05 -4.94 -18.71
N ILE A 285 2.36 -4.79 -18.55
CA ILE A 285 3.31 -4.77 -19.67
C ILE A 285 3.75 -6.20 -19.94
N SER A 286 3.59 -6.67 -21.19
CA SER A 286 4.08 -7.99 -21.58
C SER A 286 5.52 -7.93 -22.11
N VAL A 287 6.37 -8.84 -21.64
CA VAL A 287 7.76 -8.99 -22.08
C VAL A 287 8.06 -10.48 -22.29
N PRO A 288 8.60 -10.91 -23.44
CA PRO A 288 9.21 -10.11 -24.51
C PRO A 288 8.26 -9.71 -25.65
N HIS A 289 6.94 -9.88 -25.49
CA HIS A 289 5.92 -9.63 -26.52
C HIS A 289 5.02 -8.43 -26.17
N PRO A 290 5.46 -7.17 -26.37
CA PRO A 290 4.69 -5.98 -26.03
C PRO A 290 3.28 -5.93 -26.62
N GLU A 291 3.06 -6.58 -27.76
CA GLU A 291 1.77 -6.72 -28.44
C GLU A 291 0.71 -7.43 -27.58
N HIS A 292 1.12 -8.24 -26.59
CA HIS A 292 0.24 -8.92 -25.64
C HIS A 292 0.01 -8.11 -24.35
N SER A 293 0.44 -6.85 -24.30
CA SER A 293 0.24 -6.00 -23.11
C SER A 293 -1.26 -5.74 -22.88
N LEU A 294 -1.66 -5.76 -21.61
CA LEU A 294 -3.01 -5.40 -21.22
C LEU A 294 -3.07 -3.90 -20.95
N THR A 295 -3.81 -3.21 -21.81
CA THR A 295 -4.02 -1.77 -21.84
C THR A 295 -5.41 -1.43 -21.32
N ILE A 296 -5.63 -0.15 -21.00
CA ILE A 296 -6.97 0.33 -20.67
C ILE A 296 -8.00 0.13 -21.81
N ARG A 297 -7.58 -0.15 -23.05
CA ARG A 297 -8.51 -0.27 -24.19
C ARG A 297 -8.88 -1.72 -24.49
N ASN A 298 -7.90 -2.62 -24.53
CA ASN A 298 -8.15 -4.03 -24.87
C ASN A 298 -8.64 -4.87 -23.68
N ALA A 299 -8.35 -4.45 -22.45
CA ALA A 299 -8.72 -5.20 -21.24
C ALA A 299 -9.92 -4.60 -20.49
N ALA A 300 -10.53 -3.53 -20.99
CA ALA A 300 -11.66 -2.89 -20.34
C ALA A 300 -12.97 -3.65 -20.56
N ALA A 301 -13.82 -3.62 -19.54
CA ALA A 301 -15.19 -4.11 -19.65
C ALA A 301 -16.02 -3.29 -20.66
N SER A 302 -17.18 -3.82 -21.05
CA SER A 302 -18.10 -3.15 -21.97
C SER A 302 -18.50 -1.75 -21.47
N GLU A 303 -18.79 -0.84 -22.40
CA GLU A 303 -19.21 0.53 -22.08
C GLU A 303 -20.45 0.56 -21.17
N ALA A 304 -21.38 -0.37 -21.36
CA ALA A 304 -22.57 -0.53 -20.53
C ALA A 304 -22.19 -0.89 -19.07
N THR A 305 -21.25 -1.82 -18.90
CA THR A 305 -20.73 -2.21 -17.58
C THR A 305 -20.05 -1.02 -16.90
N LEU A 306 -19.13 -0.35 -17.60
CA LEU A 306 -18.39 0.81 -17.08
C LEU A 306 -19.34 1.95 -16.69
N THR A 307 -20.35 2.25 -17.50
CA THR A 307 -21.36 3.28 -17.21
C THR A 307 -22.15 2.94 -15.95
N THR A 308 -22.55 1.67 -15.81
CA THR A 308 -23.33 1.19 -14.65
C THR A 308 -22.50 1.32 -13.38
N MET A 309 -21.27 0.80 -13.37
CA MET A 309 -20.42 0.90 -12.19
C MET A 309 -20.03 2.34 -11.87
N THR A 310 -19.86 3.23 -12.87
CA THR A 310 -19.59 4.66 -12.62
C THR A 310 -20.78 5.29 -11.88
N THR A 311 -22.01 4.96 -12.28
CA THR A 311 -23.21 5.42 -11.59
C THR A 311 -23.24 4.93 -10.13
N ILE A 312 -22.92 3.65 -9.90
CA ILE A 312 -22.85 3.07 -8.56
C ILE A 312 -21.74 3.76 -7.74
N ALA A 313 -20.56 3.97 -8.31
CA ALA A 313 -19.42 4.61 -7.64
C ALA A 313 -19.73 6.07 -7.26
N LEU A 314 -20.41 6.83 -8.13
CA LEU A 314 -20.82 8.21 -7.84
C LEU A 314 -21.73 8.31 -6.62
N VAL A 315 -22.57 7.30 -6.40
CA VAL A 315 -23.44 7.23 -5.22
C VAL A 315 -22.68 6.67 -4.01
N GLY A 316 -21.94 5.58 -4.19
CA GLY A 316 -21.29 4.82 -3.11
C GLY A 316 -20.07 5.51 -2.48
N ILE A 317 -19.21 6.14 -3.28
CA ILE A 317 -17.97 6.78 -2.80
C ILE A 317 -18.26 7.85 -1.73
N PRO A 318 -19.24 8.78 -1.91
CA PRO A 318 -19.60 9.72 -0.86
C PRO A 318 -19.98 9.07 0.47
N PHE A 319 -20.70 7.95 0.46
CA PHE A 319 -21.06 7.24 1.70
C PHE A 319 -19.85 6.62 2.37
N VAL A 320 -19.00 5.93 1.60
CA VAL A 320 -17.76 5.32 2.12
C VAL A 320 -16.87 6.39 2.73
N LEU A 321 -16.62 7.49 2.01
CA LEU A 321 -15.80 8.61 2.52
C LEU A 321 -16.41 9.23 3.78
N SER A 322 -17.72 9.44 3.81
CA SER A 322 -18.40 10.02 4.98
C SER A 322 -18.26 9.13 6.21
N TYR A 323 -18.46 7.81 6.04
CA TYR A 323 -18.27 6.83 7.10
C TYR A 323 -16.81 6.79 7.58
N THR A 324 -15.83 6.74 6.65
CA THR A 324 -14.41 6.78 6.99
C THR A 324 -14.06 8.04 7.76
N ILE A 325 -14.50 9.22 7.31
CA ILE A 325 -14.27 10.49 8.02
C ILE A 325 -14.90 10.45 9.42
N ALA A 326 -16.11 9.90 9.56
CA ALA A 326 -16.78 9.78 10.85
C ALA A 326 -15.99 8.89 11.82
N ILE A 327 -15.55 7.70 11.39
CA ILE A 327 -14.74 6.78 12.21
C ILE A 327 -13.45 7.45 12.66
N TYR A 328 -12.68 8.04 11.74
CA TYR A 328 -11.43 8.72 12.09
C TYR A 328 -11.65 9.94 12.99
N ARG A 329 -12.79 10.63 12.87
CA ARG A 329 -13.16 11.75 13.75
C ARG A 329 -13.55 11.27 15.15
N ILE A 330 -14.24 10.13 15.27
CA ILE A 330 -14.62 9.53 16.56
C ILE A 330 -13.37 9.08 17.31
N PHE A 331 -12.45 8.40 16.63
CA PHE A 331 -11.22 7.87 17.22
C PHE A 331 -10.00 8.80 17.09
N ARG A 332 -10.20 10.12 16.97
CA ARG A 332 -9.12 11.11 16.74
C ARG A 332 -8.18 11.38 17.92
N GLY A 333 -8.35 10.67 19.04
CA GLY A 333 -7.52 10.81 20.23
C GLY A 333 -6.31 9.89 20.24
N LYS A 334 -5.53 10.00 21.32
CA LYS A 334 -4.47 9.07 21.68
C LYS A 334 -5.05 7.89 22.45
N VAL A 335 -4.31 6.78 22.48
CA VAL A 335 -4.76 5.56 23.14
C VAL A 335 -4.72 5.76 24.65
N ASP A 336 -5.85 5.57 25.31
CA ASP A 336 -5.95 5.58 26.77
C ASP A 336 -5.58 4.19 27.32
N VAL A 337 -4.61 4.16 28.22
CA VAL A 337 -4.13 2.94 28.88
C VAL A 337 -5.21 2.35 29.83
N GLY A 338 -6.18 3.16 30.28
CA GLY A 338 -7.29 2.71 31.12
C GLY A 338 -8.35 1.86 30.39
N HIS A 339 -8.42 1.93 29.05
CA HIS A 339 -9.42 1.25 28.23
C HIS A 339 -8.78 0.47 27.07
N LEU A 340 -7.90 -0.48 27.41
CA LEU A 340 -7.28 -1.38 26.43
C LEU A 340 -8.20 -2.58 26.17
N HIS A 341 -8.65 -2.75 24.93
CA HIS A 341 -9.54 -3.83 24.51
C HIS A 341 -8.79 -4.97 23.81
N TYR A 342 -7.82 -4.63 22.98
CA TYR A 342 -6.83 -5.52 22.38
C TYR A 342 -5.61 -5.63 23.25
#